data_AF-A0A162UV10-F1
#
_entry.id   AF-A0A162UV10-F1
#
_cell.length_a   1.000
_cell.length_b   1.000
_cell.length_c   1.000
_cell.angle_alpha   90.00
_cell.angle_beta   90.00
_cell.angle_gamma   90.00
#
_symmetry.space_group_name_H-M   'P 1'
#
loop_
_entity.id
_entity.type
_entity.pdbx_description
1 polymer ?
#
loop_
_entity_poly.entity_id
_entity_poly.type
_entity_poly.pdbx_seq_one_letter_code
_entity_poly.pdbx_strand_id
1 'polypeptide(L)'
;MRLVEEIGEEDKVLMTQPVDEQAAKAKSHFKSNVTWLRRSEYIAAETRTTVVRTEPMEHRFAMSGLAATDRSKEYATHEGQIAGILKTFGPQPETLQHPITKKRAKRIIPILPDPICQHTDYSIAQFNVDPADDERLVKRKQAAKNPSSLVGQKRPSEEDATDRGVLQPITNPHDPDDRYLIWFLPDGEATERLKRQKRQGKPMGDEPASYEFVRDYEYQHDNSSEQKHLIITFRDDGDGEKAYYNLIQGKMTLRKRRALSKKYQQYDDYEKPGALAINFHEV
;
A
#
# COMPACT_ATOMS: atom_id res chain seq x y z
N MET A 1 -55.19 49.45 -49.04
CA MET A 1 -55.15 47.98 -49.06
C MET A 1 -53.90 47.52 -49.80
N ARG A 2 -52.98 46.84 -49.13
CA ARG A 2 -52.07 45.84 -49.72
C ARG A 2 -51.95 44.73 -48.68
N LEU A 3 -52.54 43.58 -48.96
CA LEU A 3 -52.32 42.34 -48.22
C LEU A 3 -50.91 41.87 -48.55
N VAL A 4 -50.05 41.79 -47.55
CA VAL A 4 -48.80 41.03 -47.64
C VAL A 4 -49.18 39.63 -47.18
N GLU A 5 -49.25 38.69 -48.11
CA GLU A 5 -49.39 37.27 -47.78
C GLU A 5 -48.17 36.83 -46.96
N GLU A 6 -48.41 36.45 -45.70
CA GLU A 6 -47.42 35.77 -44.89
C GLU A 6 -47.21 34.37 -45.48
N ILE A 7 -46.04 34.16 -46.07
CA ILE A 7 -45.59 32.85 -46.54
C ILE A 7 -45.48 31.92 -45.32
N GLY A 8 -46.16 30.77 -45.37
CA GLY A 8 -46.12 29.76 -44.32
C GLY A 8 -44.69 29.23 -44.07
N GLU A 9 -44.38 28.83 -42.84
CA GLU A 9 -43.03 28.37 -42.47
C GLU A 9 -42.54 27.17 -43.30
N GLU A 10 -43.48 26.34 -43.74
CA GLU A 10 -43.25 25.20 -44.64
C GLU A 10 -42.75 25.61 -46.04
N ASP A 11 -43.29 26.71 -46.58
CA ASP A 11 -42.89 27.23 -47.90
C ASP A 11 -41.54 27.95 -47.85
N LYS A 12 -41.10 28.38 -46.67
CA LYS A 12 -39.79 29.01 -46.44
C LYS A 12 -38.63 28.04 -46.73
N VAL A 13 -38.85 26.75 -46.52
CA VAL A 13 -37.87 25.68 -46.79
C VAL A 13 -37.65 25.49 -48.29
N LEU A 14 -38.68 25.74 -49.11
CA LEU A 14 -38.59 25.66 -50.58
C LEU A 14 -37.84 26.86 -51.19
N MET A 15 -37.67 27.94 -50.44
CA MET A 15 -36.94 29.14 -50.84
C MET A 15 -35.46 29.10 -50.45
N THR A 16 -35.02 28.10 -49.67
CA THR A 16 -33.60 27.87 -49.37
C THR A 16 -32.92 27.22 -50.57
N GLN A 17 -31.80 27.80 -51.03
CA GLN A 17 -30.99 27.23 -52.11
C GLN A 17 -30.56 25.80 -51.75
N PRO A 18 -30.58 24.85 -52.69
CA PRO A 18 -30.15 23.48 -52.43
C PRO A 18 -28.69 23.50 -51.95
N VAL A 19 -28.46 23.04 -50.73
CA VAL A 19 -27.11 22.86 -50.20
C VAL A 19 -26.48 21.71 -50.99
N ASP A 20 -25.36 21.97 -51.66
CA ASP A 20 -24.57 20.91 -52.30
C ASP A 20 -24.34 19.79 -51.27
N GLU A 21 -24.84 18.58 -51.56
CA GLU A 21 -24.72 17.42 -50.67
C GLU A 21 -23.25 17.08 -50.34
N GLN A 22 -22.31 17.60 -51.13
CA GLN A 22 -20.87 17.49 -50.92
C GLN A 22 -20.35 18.38 -49.77
N ALA A 23 -21.02 19.50 -49.47
CA ALA A 23 -20.65 20.38 -48.34
C ALA A 23 -21.24 19.91 -47.00
N ALA A 24 -22.40 19.26 -47.02
CA ALA A 24 -23.05 18.74 -45.80
C ALA A 24 -22.37 17.47 -45.24
N LYS A 25 -21.73 16.65 -46.09
CA LYS A 25 -20.96 15.47 -45.66
C LYS A 25 -19.59 15.82 -45.03
N ALA A 26 -19.11 17.05 -45.17
CA ALA A 26 -17.80 17.46 -44.67
C ALA A 26 -17.74 17.66 -43.13
N LYS A 27 -18.88 17.78 -42.45
CA LYS A 27 -18.91 18.14 -41.01
C LYS A 27 -19.36 17.03 -40.06
N SER A 28 -19.79 15.87 -40.58
CA SER A 28 -20.26 14.75 -39.75
C SER A 28 -19.26 13.59 -39.60
N HIS A 29 -18.07 13.66 -40.21
CA HIS A 29 -17.11 12.52 -40.24
C HIS A 29 -15.80 12.72 -39.45
N PHE A 30 -15.61 13.83 -38.72
CA PHE A 30 -14.39 14.03 -37.93
C PHE A 30 -14.57 13.73 -36.44
N LYS A 31 -14.93 12.49 -36.11
CA LYS A 31 -14.33 11.74 -35.00
C LYS A 31 -14.21 10.27 -35.39
N SER A 32 -13.53 10.00 -36.50
CA SER A 32 -13.04 8.64 -36.78
C SER A 32 -12.18 8.20 -35.60
N ASN A 33 -12.56 7.10 -34.96
CA ASN A 33 -11.76 6.46 -33.93
C ASN A 33 -10.33 6.27 -34.44
N VAL A 34 -9.44 7.15 -33.99
CA VAL A 34 -8.02 7.13 -34.31
C VAL A 34 -7.51 5.74 -33.90
N THR A 35 -6.90 5.02 -34.84
CA THR A 35 -6.35 3.69 -34.59
C THR A 35 -5.28 3.76 -33.51
N TRP A 36 -5.09 2.68 -32.76
CA TRP A 36 -4.13 2.59 -31.65
C TRP A 36 -2.75 3.17 -32.02
N LEU A 37 -2.32 2.96 -33.26
CA LEU A 37 -1.05 3.42 -33.81
C LEU A 37 -0.89 4.95 -33.83
N ARG A 38 -1.93 5.70 -34.23
CA ARG A 38 -1.92 7.17 -34.19
C ARG A 38 -2.12 7.70 -32.77
N ARG A 39 -2.86 7.00 -31.90
CA ARG A 39 -2.93 7.37 -30.47
C ARG A 39 -1.58 7.23 -29.79
N SER A 40 -0.81 6.18 -30.07
CA SER A 40 0.56 6.07 -29.57
C SER A 40 1.50 7.15 -30.11
N GLU A 41 1.26 7.66 -31.31
CA GLU A 41 2.02 8.78 -31.88
C GLU A 41 1.71 10.10 -31.16
N TYR A 42 0.43 10.41 -30.88
CA TYR A 42 0.06 11.55 -30.04
C TYR A 42 0.54 11.41 -28.59
N ILE A 43 0.49 10.21 -28.00
CA ILE A 43 1.01 9.94 -26.63
C ILE A 43 2.54 10.07 -26.59
N ALA A 44 3.25 9.63 -27.63
CA ALA A 44 4.69 9.81 -27.76
C ALA A 44 5.08 11.28 -28.01
N ALA A 45 4.23 12.04 -28.70
CA ALA A 45 4.42 13.48 -28.86
C ALA A 45 4.15 14.23 -27.54
N GLU A 46 3.10 13.91 -26.79
CA GLU A 46 2.78 14.52 -25.49
C GLU A 46 3.82 14.21 -24.40
N THR A 47 4.36 12.99 -24.36
CA THR A 47 5.46 12.65 -23.42
C THR A 47 6.78 13.32 -23.80
N ARG A 48 6.96 13.72 -25.07
CA ARG A 48 8.09 14.56 -25.51
C ARG A 48 7.83 16.06 -25.36
N THR A 49 6.56 16.48 -25.33
CA THR A 49 6.12 17.88 -25.16
C THR A 49 5.55 18.15 -23.77
N THR A 50 5.87 17.35 -22.75
CA THR A 50 6.05 17.92 -21.41
C THR A 50 7.19 18.91 -21.54
N VAL A 51 6.80 20.14 -21.86
CA VAL A 51 7.63 21.31 -22.01
C VAL A 51 8.60 21.30 -20.85
N VAL A 52 9.84 20.88 -21.13
CA VAL A 52 11.00 21.40 -20.44
C VAL A 52 10.88 22.89 -20.72
N ARG A 53 10.19 23.61 -19.82
CA ARG A 53 10.26 25.06 -19.78
C ARG A 53 11.75 25.34 -19.84
N THR A 54 12.20 25.94 -20.94
CA THR A 54 13.55 26.46 -21.11
C THR A 54 13.71 27.68 -20.19
N GLU A 55 13.38 27.51 -18.92
CA GLU A 55 14.12 28.24 -17.92
C GLU A 55 15.53 27.68 -17.97
N PRO A 56 16.55 28.54 -18.07
CA PRO A 56 17.92 28.07 -18.04
C PRO A 56 18.08 27.18 -16.81
N MET A 57 18.74 26.03 -16.96
CA MET A 57 18.91 25.05 -15.89
C MET A 57 19.43 25.73 -14.61
N GLU A 58 20.26 26.76 -14.77
CA GLU A 58 20.75 27.67 -13.74
C GLU A 58 19.65 28.39 -12.95
N HIS A 59 18.56 28.84 -13.58
CA HIS A 59 17.44 29.47 -12.88
C HIS A 59 16.67 28.46 -12.02
N ARG A 60 16.53 27.21 -12.47
CA ARG A 60 15.93 26.14 -11.65
C ARG A 60 16.84 25.76 -10.48
N PHE A 61 18.15 25.69 -10.69
CA PHE A 61 19.13 25.45 -9.63
C PHE A 61 19.20 26.64 -8.65
N ALA A 62 19.14 27.87 -9.13
CA ALA A 62 19.14 29.08 -8.31
C ALA A 62 17.84 29.22 -7.51
N MET A 63 16.67 29.01 -8.13
CA MET A 63 15.38 28.99 -7.43
C MET A 63 15.30 27.85 -6.40
N SER A 64 15.80 26.65 -6.75
CA SER A 64 15.85 25.53 -5.81
C SER A 64 16.86 25.78 -4.69
N GLY A 65 17.99 26.40 -5.00
CA GLY A 65 19.03 26.76 -4.04
C GLY A 65 18.57 27.85 -3.08
N LEU A 66 17.94 28.92 -3.59
CA LEU A 66 17.35 29.99 -2.79
C LEU A 66 16.21 29.48 -1.92
N ALA A 67 15.28 28.69 -2.48
CA ALA A 67 14.21 28.07 -1.71
C ALA A 67 14.73 27.06 -0.66
N ALA A 68 15.82 26.35 -0.96
CA ALA A 68 16.48 25.47 0.01
C ALA A 68 17.22 26.26 1.11
N THR A 69 17.89 27.37 0.78
CA THR A 69 18.54 28.24 1.77
C THR A 69 17.54 29.00 2.62
N ASP A 70 16.40 29.41 2.04
CA ASP A 70 15.34 30.10 2.77
C ASP A 70 14.63 29.15 3.72
N ARG A 71 14.31 27.91 3.29
CA ARG A 71 13.82 26.86 4.20
C ARG A 71 14.85 26.52 5.28
N SER A 72 16.14 26.46 4.93
CA SER A 72 17.21 26.21 5.90
C SER A 72 17.33 27.33 6.94
N LYS A 73 16.97 28.58 6.59
CA LYS A 73 16.94 29.71 7.52
C LYS A 73 15.64 29.77 8.31
N GLU A 74 14.50 29.43 7.70
CA GLU A 74 13.16 29.43 8.33
C GLU A 74 13.10 28.47 9.53
N TYR A 75 13.82 27.35 9.47
CA TYR A 75 13.88 26.36 10.56
C TYR A 75 15.19 26.39 11.36
N ALA A 76 16.01 27.44 11.24
CA ALA A 76 17.29 27.53 11.93
C ALA A 76 17.14 27.80 13.43
N THR A 77 16.12 28.56 13.83
CA THR A 77 15.83 28.87 15.24
C THR A 77 14.77 27.92 15.80
N HIS A 78 14.82 27.66 17.10
CA HIS A 78 13.79 26.88 17.79
C HIS A 78 12.39 27.49 17.63
N GLU A 79 12.28 28.82 17.67
CA GLU A 79 11.03 29.53 17.42
C GLU A 79 10.53 29.35 15.99
N GLY A 80 11.42 29.41 14.99
CA GLY A 80 11.09 29.15 13.59
C GLY A 80 10.63 27.71 13.36
N GLN A 81 11.23 26.74 14.06
CA GLN A 81 10.78 25.34 14.06
C GLN A 81 9.38 25.20 14.65
N ILE A 82 9.11 25.80 15.81
CA ILE A 82 7.78 25.78 16.44
C ILE A 82 6.74 26.44 15.53
N ALA A 83 7.02 27.63 14.99
CA ALA A 83 6.13 28.31 14.05
C ALA A 83 5.86 27.46 12.80
N GLY A 84 6.90 26.78 12.31
CA GLY A 84 6.83 25.79 11.24
C GLY A 84 5.87 24.65 11.53
N ILE A 85 5.99 24.04 12.71
CA ILE A 85 5.12 22.97 13.18
C ILE A 85 3.68 23.48 13.32
N LEU A 86 3.47 24.63 13.96
CA LEU A 86 2.12 25.20 14.12
C LEU A 86 1.44 25.50 12.77
N LYS A 87 2.22 25.89 11.75
CA LYS A 87 1.73 26.11 10.40
C LYS A 87 1.22 24.83 9.72
N THR A 88 1.78 23.65 10.04
CA THR A 88 1.28 22.37 9.48
C THR A 88 -0.04 21.94 10.12
N PHE A 89 -0.29 22.34 11.38
CA PHE A 89 -1.55 22.13 12.09
C PHE A 89 -2.59 23.24 11.85
N GLY A 90 -2.26 24.24 11.04
CA GLY A 90 -3.17 25.32 10.67
C GLY A 90 -4.40 24.83 9.90
N PRO A 91 -5.41 25.71 9.69
CA PRO A 91 -6.64 25.34 9.01
C PRO A 91 -6.35 24.85 7.59
N GLN A 92 -6.82 23.65 7.27
CA GLN A 92 -6.66 23.09 5.93
C GLN A 92 -7.66 23.74 4.95
N PRO A 93 -7.25 24.01 3.71
CA PRO A 93 -8.17 24.50 2.70
C PRO A 93 -9.20 23.41 2.36
N GLU A 94 -10.48 23.77 2.30
CA GLU A 94 -11.59 22.85 1.98
C GLU A 94 -11.42 22.16 0.61
N THR A 95 -10.64 22.76 -0.30
CA THR A 95 -10.38 22.23 -1.63
C THR A 95 -8.88 22.06 -1.89
N LEU A 96 -8.37 20.85 -1.63
CA LEU A 96 -7.01 20.47 -2.03
C LEU A 96 -6.96 20.20 -3.53
N GLN A 97 -6.02 20.84 -4.22
CA GLN A 97 -5.71 20.58 -5.63
C GLN A 97 -4.35 19.92 -5.75
N HIS A 98 -4.23 18.97 -6.67
CA HIS A 98 -2.95 18.36 -6.98
C HIS A 98 -1.98 19.43 -7.55
N PRO A 99 -0.74 19.52 -7.06
CA PRO A 99 0.19 20.62 -7.41
C PRO A 99 0.47 20.73 -8.92
N ILE A 100 0.58 19.60 -9.60
CA ILE A 100 0.85 19.54 -11.06
C ILE A 100 -0.44 19.52 -11.89
N THR A 101 -1.33 18.55 -11.65
CA THR A 101 -2.50 18.32 -12.50
C THR A 101 -3.69 19.24 -12.19
N LYS A 102 -3.65 20.00 -11.09
CA LYS A 102 -4.73 20.87 -10.57
C LYS A 102 -6.09 20.17 -10.38
N LYS A 103 -6.12 18.84 -10.41
CA LYS A 103 -7.32 18.06 -10.11
C LYS A 103 -7.65 18.17 -8.62
N ARG A 104 -8.94 18.22 -8.31
CA ARG A 104 -9.44 18.30 -6.92
C ARG A 104 -9.31 16.94 -6.23
N ALA A 105 -8.98 16.95 -4.94
CA ALA A 105 -9.01 15.76 -4.10
C ALA A 105 -10.45 15.23 -3.99
N LYS A 106 -10.62 13.91 -4.13
CA LYS A 106 -11.94 13.26 -4.00
C LYS A 106 -12.35 13.07 -2.54
N ARG A 107 -11.38 12.77 -1.67
CA ARG A 107 -11.59 12.46 -0.25
C ARG A 107 -10.38 12.92 0.54
N ILE A 108 -10.62 13.50 1.71
CA ILE A 108 -9.61 13.91 2.68
C ILE A 108 -9.89 13.10 3.94
N ILE A 109 -8.89 12.35 4.40
CA ILE A 109 -9.00 11.50 5.60
C ILE A 109 -8.00 12.05 6.62
N PRO A 110 -8.45 12.47 7.82
CA PRO A 110 -7.53 12.93 8.85
C PRO A 110 -6.71 11.76 9.38
N ILE A 111 -5.44 12.04 9.69
CA ILE A 111 -4.51 11.07 10.27
C ILE A 111 -4.29 11.44 11.74
N LEU A 112 -4.64 10.54 12.65
CA LEU A 112 -4.61 10.71 14.10
C LEU A 112 -3.75 9.63 14.76
N PRO A 113 -3.13 9.88 15.93
CA PRO A 113 -2.46 8.81 16.67
C PRO A 113 -3.47 7.76 17.14
N ASP A 114 -3.11 6.48 17.05
CA ASP A 114 -3.99 5.36 17.44
C ASP A 114 -4.00 5.14 18.96
N PRO A 115 -5.10 5.39 19.70
CA PRO A 115 -5.14 5.18 21.15
C PRO A 115 -5.14 3.69 21.53
N ILE A 116 -5.58 2.80 20.63
CA ILE A 116 -5.67 1.36 20.91
C ILE A 116 -4.29 0.71 20.77
N CYS A 117 -3.57 1.07 19.72
CA CYS A 117 -2.29 0.47 19.38
C CYS A 117 -1.09 1.13 20.07
N GLN A 118 -1.27 2.26 20.76
CA GLN A 118 -0.18 3.04 21.35
C GLN A 118 0.64 2.26 22.39
N HIS A 119 0.03 1.30 23.09
CA HIS A 119 0.70 0.50 24.12
C HIS A 119 1.40 -0.75 23.58
N THR A 120 1.28 -1.04 22.28
CA THR A 120 1.86 -2.22 21.67
C THR A 120 3.05 -1.82 20.80
N ASP A 121 4.20 -2.44 21.06
CA ASP A 121 5.40 -2.26 20.24
C ASP A 121 5.30 -3.10 18.97
N TYR A 122 5.28 -2.42 17.83
CA TYR A 122 5.24 -3.07 16.51
C TYR A 122 6.62 -3.11 15.88
N SER A 123 6.95 -4.27 15.31
CA SER A 123 8.12 -4.46 14.47
C SER A 123 7.73 -5.04 13.12
N ILE A 124 8.40 -4.62 12.05
CA ILE A 124 8.21 -5.22 10.71
C ILE A 124 9.18 -6.38 10.57
N ALA A 125 8.64 -7.57 10.34
CA ALA A 125 9.41 -8.74 9.92
C ALA A 125 9.21 -8.98 8.42
N GLN A 126 10.28 -8.85 7.64
CA GLN A 126 10.27 -9.12 6.20
C GLN A 126 10.91 -10.48 5.92
N PHE A 127 10.11 -11.42 5.45
CA PHE A 127 10.59 -12.74 5.04
C PHE A 127 11.11 -12.71 3.60
N ASN A 128 12.24 -13.37 3.34
CA ASN A 128 12.79 -13.52 1.99
C ASN A 128 12.04 -14.53 1.12
N VAL A 129 11.34 -15.48 1.73
CA VAL A 129 10.53 -16.53 1.11
C VAL A 129 9.20 -16.58 1.82
N ASP A 130 8.14 -17.04 1.15
CA ASP A 130 6.82 -17.24 1.76
C ASP A 130 6.94 -18.13 3.03
N PRO A 131 6.59 -17.61 4.22
CA PRO A 131 6.79 -18.32 5.48
C PRO A 131 5.79 -19.45 5.73
N ALA A 132 4.82 -19.67 4.84
CA ALA A 132 3.89 -20.78 4.91
C ALA A 132 4.61 -22.14 4.77
N ASP A 133 4.13 -23.16 5.48
CA ASP A 133 4.57 -24.55 5.35
C ASP A 133 4.18 -25.14 3.98
N ASP A 134 4.75 -26.30 3.67
CA ASP A 134 4.64 -26.89 2.34
C ASP A 134 3.18 -27.28 2.01
N GLU A 135 2.37 -27.69 2.99
CA GLU A 135 0.96 -27.98 2.78
C GLU A 135 0.16 -26.75 2.39
N ARG A 136 0.33 -25.64 3.12
CA ARG A 136 -0.32 -24.36 2.80
C ARG A 136 0.16 -23.82 1.44
N LEU A 137 1.45 -23.95 1.13
CA LEU A 137 1.98 -23.57 -0.19
C LEU A 137 1.36 -24.37 -1.34
N VAL A 138 1.16 -25.68 -1.16
CA VAL A 138 0.48 -26.53 -2.15
C VAL A 138 -0.98 -26.09 -2.31
N LYS A 139 -1.71 -25.83 -1.21
CA LYS A 139 -3.09 -25.33 -1.23
C LYS A 139 -3.19 -23.99 -1.98
N ARG A 140 -2.30 -23.03 -1.69
CA ARG A 140 -2.23 -21.74 -2.38
C ARG A 140 -1.95 -21.89 -3.89
N LYS A 141 -1.04 -22.79 -4.28
CA LYS A 141 -0.75 -23.08 -5.69
C LYS A 141 -1.95 -23.70 -6.41
N GLN A 142 -2.73 -24.54 -5.73
CA GLN A 142 -3.96 -25.12 -6.30
C GLN A 142 -5.05 -24.05 -6.45
N ALA A 143 -5.24 -23.20 -5.45
CA ALA A 143 -6.20 -22.09 -5.50
C ALA A 143 -5.87 -21.11 -6.64
N ALA A 144 -4.58 -20.81 -6.86
CA ALA A 144 -4.13 -19.93 -7.93
C ALA A 144 -4.43 -20.45 -9.35
N LYS A 145 -4.65 -21.76 -9.54
CA LYS A 145 -5.00 -22.36 -10.83
C LYS A 145 -6.46 -22.12 -11.23
N ASN A 146 -7.33 -21.71 -10.30
CA ASN A 146 -8.75 -21.45 -10.53
C ASN A 146 -9.05 -19.94 -10.39
N PRO A 147 -8.92 -19.14 -11.46
CA PRO A 147 -8.96 -17.68 -11.40
C PRO A 147 -10.37 -17.07 -11.26
N SER A 148 -11.44 -17.88 -11.13
CA SER A 148 -12.82 -17.39 -11.14
C SER A 148 -13.25 -16.63 -9.86
N SER A 149 -12.37 -16.44 -8.88
CA SER A 149 -12.70 -15.84 -7.59
C SER A 149 -11.97 -14.51 -7.29
N LEU A 150 -11.37 -13.85 -8.29
CA LEU A 150 -10.42 -12.74 -8.10
C LEU A 150 -11.01 -11.39 -7.66
N VAL A 151 -12.33 -11.24 -7.52
CA VAL A 151 -12.94 -9.98 -7.05
C VAL A 151 -13.11 -10.03 -5.53
N GLY A 152 -12.18 -9.41 -4.80
CA GLY A 152 -12.29 -9.21 -3.35
C GLY A 152 -11.59 -10.26 -2.46
N GLN A 153 -10.63 -11.03 -2.99
CA GLN A 153 -9.96 -12.07 -2.18
C GLN A 153 -9.20 -11.49 -0.98
N LYS A 154 -9.42 -12.13 0.17
CA LYS A 154 -8.61 -11.97 1.38
C LYS A 154 -7.17 -12.38 1.07
N ARG A 155 -6.21 -11.80 1.78
CA ARG A 155 -4.81 -12.17 1.60
C ARG A 155 -4.64 -13.68 1.86
N PRO A 156 -3.89 -14.43 1.06
CA PRO A 156 -3.71 -15.88 1.28
C PRO A 156 -3.24 -16.23 2.71
N SER A 157 -2.43 -15.35 3.31
CA SER A 157 -1.96 -15.48 4.70
C SER A 157 -3.06 -15.37 5.76
N GLU A 158 -4.15 -14.66 5.47
CA GLU A 158 -5.32 -14.58 6.34
C GLU A 158 -6.19 -15.84 6.21
N GLU A 159 -6.23 -16.45 5.02
CA GLU A 159 -7.04 -17.63 4.75
C GLU A 159 -6.47 -18.91 5.36
N ASP A 160 -5.17 -18.96 5.60
CA ASP A 160 -4.49 -20.11 6.21
C ASP A 160 -3.84 -19.80 7.57
N ALA A 161 -4.11 -18.62 8.12
CA ALA A 161 -3.61 -18.12 9.40
C ALA A 161 -2.07 -18.05 9.51
N THR A 162 -1.36 -17.99 8.38
CA THR A 162 0.10 -17.73 8.38
C THR A 162 0.43 -16.37 9.00
N ASP A 163 -0.50 -15.42 8.97
CA ASP A 163 -0.35 -14.09 9.60
C ASP A 163 -0.26 -14.11 11.14
N ARG A 164 -0.48 -15.28 11.76
CA ARG A 164 -0.48 -15.47 13.22
C ARG A 164 0.56 -16.45 13.73
N GLY A 165 1.58 -16.75 12.92
CA GLY A 165 2.71 -17.54 13.40
C GLY A 165 3.50 -16.80 14.47
N VAL A 166 4.31 -17.57 15.20
CA VAL A 166 5.11 -17.07 16.32
C VAL A 166 6.58 -17.24 16.01
N LEU A 167 7.36 -16.19 16.28
CA LEU A 167 8.82 -16.22 16.20
C LEU A 167 9.40 -16.42 17.58
N GLN A 168 10.20 -17.48 17.74
CA GLN A 168 10.94 -17.72 18.98
C GLN A 168 12.44 -17.53 18.73
N PRO A 169 13.13 -16.67 19.51
CA PRO A 169 14.58 -16.56 19.43
C PRO A 169 15.26 -17.75 20.11
N ILE A 170 16.23 -18.34 19.42
CA ILE A 170 17.05 -19.44 19.91
C ILE A 170 18.52 -19.06 19.75
N THR A 171 19.31 -19.43 20.77
CA THR A 171 20.77 -19.37 20.75
C THR A 171 21.29 -20.79 20.76
N ASN A 172 22.22 -21.11 19.87
CA ASN A 172 22.85 -22.41 19.83
C ASN A 172 23.68 -22.65 21.12
N PRO A 173 23.46 -23.76 21.86
CA PRO A 173 24.25 -24.08 23.05
C PRO A 173 25.74 -24.29 22.77
N HIS A 174 26.09 -24.72 21.55
CA HIS A 174 27.47 -24.98 21.14
C HIS A 174 28.18 -23.75 20.56
N ASP A 175 27.43 -22.73 20.14
CA ASP A 175 27.95 -21.49 19.56
C ASP A 175 27.09 -20.29 20.00
N PRO A 176 27.52 -19.51 21.02
CA PRO A 176 26.79 -18.35 21.51
C PRO A 176 26.56 -17.23 20.47
N ASP A 177 27.34 -17.23 19.38
CA ASP A 177 27.21 -16.27 18.29
C ASP A 177 26.19 -16.72 17.23
N ASP A 178 25.84 -18.01 17.21
CA ASP A 178 24.78 -18.56 16.34
C ASP A 178 23.40 -18.36 16.98
N ARG A 179 22.80 -17.21 16.66
CA ARG A 179 21.43 -16.84 17.06
C ARG A 179 20.51 -16.80 15.86
N TYR A 180 19.36 -17.42 16.00
CA TYR A 180 18.37 -17.51 14.92
C TYR A 180 16.95 -17.50 15.50
N LEU A 181 15.97 -17.35 14.62
CA LEU A 181 14.56 -17.40 14.97
C LEU A 181 13.94 -18.68 14.43
N ILE A 182 13.11 -19.31 15.23
CA ILE A 182 12.25 -20.40 14.80
C ILE A 182 10.87 -19.84 14.52
N TRP A 183 10.33 -20.15 13.34
CA TRP A 183 8.96 -19.82 12.95
C TRP A 183 8.03 -21.00 13.21
N PHE A 184 7.02 -20.76 14.03
CA PHE A 184 5.97 -21.71 14.34
C PHE A 184 4.65 -21.29 13.70
N LEU A 185 3.92 -22.23 13.12
CA LEU A 185 2.57 -22.01 12.58
C LEU A 185 1.54 -22.76 13.41
N PRO A 186 0.32 -22.23 13.55
CA PRO A 186 -0.76 -22.93 14.26
C PRO A 186 -1.08 -24.24 13.55
N ASP A 187 -1.46 -25.26 14.31
CA ASP A 187 -1.99 -26.51 13.78
C ASP A 187 -3.33 -26.29 13.06
N GLY A 188 -3.90 -27.35 12.47
CA GLY A 188 -5.17 -27.25 11.74
C GLY A 188 -6.34 -26.75 12.59
N GLU A 189 -6.43 -27.20 13.85
CA GLU A 189 -7.54 -26.82 14.75
C GLU A 189 -7.40 -25.38 15.25
N ALA A 190 -6.19 -24.98 15.69
CA ALA A 190 -5.83 -23.63 16.08
C ALA A 190 -6.02 -22.67 14.91
N THR A 191 -5.66 -23.07 13.69
CA THR A 191 -5.85 -22.27 12.47
C THR A 191 -7.32 -21.87 12.29
N GLU A 192 -8.26 -22.80 12.45
CA GLU A 192 -9.70 -22.50 12.34
C GLU A 192 -10.22 -21.65 13.50
N ARG A 193 -9.75 -21.90 14.73
CA ARG A 193 -10.09 -21.08 15.91
C ARG A 193 -9.64 -19.63 15.72
N LEU A 194 -8.42 -19.42 15.24
CA LEU A 194 -7.85 -18.10 14.96
C LEU A 194 -8.56 -17.37 13.81
N LYS A 195 -8.98 -18.09 12.77
CA LYS A 195 -9.83 -17.51 11.70
C LYS A 195 -11.18 -17.08 12.25
N ARG A 196 -11.80 -17.90 13.09
CA ARG A 196 -13.08 -17.58 13.74
C ARG A 196 -12.95 -16.35 14.63
N GLN A 197 -11.88 -16.26 15.43
CA GLN A 197 -11.55 -15.08 16.22
C GLN A 197 -11.44 -13.83 15.34
N LYS A 198 -10.72 -13.90 14.21
CA LYS A 198 -10.61 -12.76 13.26
C LYS A 198 -11.96 -12.27 12.76
N ARG A 199 -12.86 -13.21 12.45
CA ARG A 199 -14.15 -12.90 11.82
C ARG A 199 -15.20 -12.42 12.81
N GLN A 200 -15.18 -12.95 14.04
CA GLN A 200 -16.23 -12.73 15.03
C GLN A 200 -15.80 -11.80 16.17
N GLY A 201 -14.50 -11.46 16.28
CA GLY A 201 -13.97 -10.64 17.37
C GLY A 201 -14.10 -11.27 18.76
N LYS A 202 -14.46 -12.56 18.83
CA LYS A 202 -14.62 -13.29 20.09
C LYS A 202 -13.26 -13.73 20.64
N PRO A 203 -13.05 -13.70 21.96
CA PRO A 203 -11.81 -14.18 22.57
C PRO A 203 -11.59 -15.65 22.20
N MET A 204 -10.31 -16.00 22.05
CA MET A 204 -9.90 -17.39 21.98
C MET A 204 -10.13 -17.95 23.39
N GLY A 205 -10.97 -18.96 23.55
CA GLY A 205 -11.23 -19.54 24.87
C GLY A 205 -9.96 -20.07 25.53
N ASP A 206 -10.06 -20.52 26.78
CA ASP A 206 -8.92 -20.94 27.63
C ASP A 206 -8.14 -22.18 27.14
N GLU A 207 -8.50 -22.76 26.00
CA GLU A 207 -7.80 -23.93 25.46
C GLU A 207 -6.48 -23.52 24.79
N PRO A 208 -5.35 -24.17 25.13
CA PRO A 208 -4.07 -23.89 24.50
C PRO A 208 -4.13 -24.16 23.00
N ALA A 209 -3.57 -23.26 22.21
CA ALA A 209 -3.41 -23.50 20.78
C ALA A 209 -2.04 -24.12 20.52
N SER A 210 -2.02 -25.21 19.75
CA SER A 210 -0.78 -25.87 19.36
C SER A 210 -0.19 -25.20 18.12
N TYR A 211 1.13 -25.03 18.16
CA TYR A 211 1.94 -24.39 17.14
C TYR A 211 3.08 -25.32 16.77
N GLU A 212 3.20 -25.66 15.50
CA GLU A 212 4.19 -26.59 14.99
C GLU A 212 5.39 -25.87 14.40
N PHE A 213 6.57 -26.45 14.59
CA PHE A 213 7.80 -25.99 13.97
C PHE A 213 7.67 -26.02 12.44
N VAL A 214 8.04 -24.92 11.77
CA VAL A 214 8.05 -24.84 10.31
C VAL A 214 9.45 -24.64 9.77
N ARG A 215 10.12 -23.54 10.14
CA ARG A 215 11.42 -23.17 9.55
C ARG A 215 12.29 -22.34 10.49
N ASP A 216 13.60 -22.48 10.30
CA ASP A 216 14.63 -21.65 10.92
C ASP A 216 14.96 -20.43 10.03
N TYR A 217 15.09 -19.25 10.65
CA TYR A 217 15.45 -18.00 10.01
C TYR A 217 16.66 -17.35 10.70
N GLU A 218 17.66 -17.00 9.90
CA GLU A 218 18.64 -15.99 10.28
C GLU A 218 17.96 -14.62 10.21
N TYR A 219 18.25 -13.73 11.15
CA TYR A 219 17.65 -12.40 11.19
C TYR A 219 18.72 -11.31 11.18
N GLN A 220 18.43 -10.22 10.48
CA GLN A 220 19.22 -9.00 10.50
C GLN A 220 18.33 -7.85 10.96
N HIS A 221 18.79 -7.13 11.98
CA HIS A 221 18.10 -5.94 12.46
C HIS A 221 18.52 -4.72 11.66
N ASP A 222 17.53 -3.98 11.15
CA ASP A 222 17.71 -2.77 10.38
C ASP A 222 17.05 -1.60 11.13
N ASN A 223 17.67 -1.21 12.24
CA ASN A 223 17.21 -0.11 13.10
C ASN A 223 17.99 1.17 12.80
N SER A 224 18.14 1.53 11.53
CA SER A 224 18.69 2.83 11.19
C SER A 224 17.72 3.93 11.64
N SER A 225 18.22 4.89 12.42
CA SER A 225 17.43 6.02 12.94
C SER A 225 16.84 6.92 11.84
N GLU A 226 17.33 6.78 10.61
CA GLU A 226 16.91 7.55 9.44
C GLU A 226 15.59 7.08 8.84
N GLN A 227 15.22 5.80 9.01
CA GLN A 227 14.02 5.21 8.42
C GLN A 227 12.98 4.91 9.51
N LYS A 228 12.01 5.81 9.68
CA LYS A 228 10.85 5.58 10.55
C LYS A 228 9.72 4.96 9.74
N HIS A 229 9.31 3.77 10.14
CA HIS A 229 8.15 3.10 9.54
C HIS A 229 6.88 3.44 10.34
N LEU A 230 5.77 3.60 9.63
CA LEU A 230 4.45 3.89 10.19
C LEU A 230 3.48 2.80 9.76
N ILE A 231 2.67 2.30 10.69
CA ILE A 231 1.47 1.54 10.36
C ILE A 231 0.30 2.51 10.34
N ILE A 232 -0.52 2.43 9.29
CA ILE A 232 -1.73 3.24 9.14
C ILE A 232 -2.93 2.30 9.06
N THR A 233 -3.85 2.47 10.00
CA THR A 233 -5.09 1.70 10.10
C THR A 233 -6.26 2.61 9.78
N PHE A 234 -7.08 2.24 8.80
CA PHE A 234 -8.31 2.96 8.49
C PHE A 234 -9.45 2.38 9.32
N ARG A 235 -10.16 3.24 10.06
CA ARG A 235 -11.34 2.87 10.84
C ARG A 235 -12.47 3.84 10.51
N ASP A 236 -13.69 3.31 10.47
CA ASP A 236 -14.90 4.11 10.34
C ASP A 236 -15.48 4.30 11.74
N ASP A 237 -15.23 5.47 12.32
CA ASP A 237 -15.90 5.87 13.55
C ASP A 237 -17.20 6.57 13.14
N GLY A 238 -18.25 6.58 13.97
CA GLY A 238 -19.55 7.19 13.59
C GLY A 238 -19.51 8.64 13.05
N ASP A 239 -18.40 9.36 13.23
CA ASP A 239 -18.11 10.69 12.67
C ASP A 239 -17.47 10.67 11.27
N GLY A 240 -17.32 9.50 10.65
CA GLY A 240 -16.69 9.25 9.36
C GLY A 240 -15.34 8.54 9.45
N GLU A 241 -14.79 8.22 8.26
CA GLU A 241 -13.54 7.48 8.10
C GLU A 241 -12.33 8.30 8.60
N LYS A 242 -11.61 7.74 9.56
CA LYS A 242 -10.38 8.31 10.13
C LYS A 242 -9.22 7.32 9.91
N ALA A 243 -8.03 7.86 9.67
CA ALA A 243 -6.81 7.08 9.60
C ALA A 243 -6.06 7.21 10.93
N TYR A 244 -5.66 6.08 11.49
CA TYR A 244 -4.91 6.00 12.72
C TYR A 244 -3.48 5.58 12.43
N TYR A 245 -2.48 6.31 12.92
CA TYR A 245 -1.08 5.95 12.76
C TYR A 245 -0.47 5.45 14.07
N ASN A 246 0.43 4.47 13.94
CA ASN A 246 1.34 4.09 15.00
C ASN A 246 2.76 3.94 14.46
N LEU A 247 3.75 4.22 15.31
CA LEU A 247 5.16 4.11 14.98
C LEU A 247 5.60 2.66 15.07
N ILE A 248 6.38 2.23 14.09
CA ILE A 248 7.03 0.93 14.10
C ILE A 248 8.46 1.16 14.55
N GLN A 249 8.83 0.51 15.64
CA GLN A 249 10.11 0.77 16.32
C GLN A 249 11.29 0.07 15.67
N GLY A 250 11.04 -1.08 15.05
CA GLY A 250 12.10 -1.89 14.48
C GLY A 250 11.71 -2.58 13.19
N LYS A 251 12.74 -2.86 12.39
CA LYS A 251 12.63 -3.69 11.19
C LYS A 251 13.62 -4.83 11.27
N MET A 252 13.16 -6.01 10.90
CA MET A 252 13.99 -7.20 10.79
C MET A 252 13.80 -7.83 9.41
N THR A 253 14.90 -8.26 8.82
CA THR A 253 14.90 -9.07 7.59
C THR A 253 15.22 -10.51 7.96
N LEU A 254 14.32 -11.42 7.62
CA LEU A 254 14.40 -12.84 7.92
C LEU A 254 14.80 -13.62 6.67
N ARG A 255 15.91 -14.35 6.79
CA ARG A 255 16.47 -15.18 5.73
C ARG A 255 16.40 -16.64 6.14
N LYS A 256 15.75 -17.47 5.33
CA LYS A 256 15.71 -18.91 5.56
C LYS A 256 17.12 -19.47 5.76
N ARG A 257 17.35 -20.11 6.91
CA ARG A 257 18.63 -20.74 7.26
C ARG A 257 18.91 -21.91 6.31
N ARG A 258 20.17 -22.08 5.92
CA ARG A 258 20.60 -23.20 5.05
C ARG A 258 21.04 -24.37 5.91
N ALA A 259 20.76 -25.59 5.44
CA ALA A 259 21.26 -26.80 6.08
C ALA A 259 22.80 -26.77 6.10
N LEU A 260 23.38 -27.08 7.25
CA LEU A 260 24.83 -27.20 7.40
C LEU A 260 25.36 -28.39 6.60
N SER A 261 26.60 -28.29 6.12
CA SER A 261 27.24 -29.42 5.46
C SER A 261 27.52 -30.53 6.47
N LYS A 262 27.69 -31.77 5.99
CA LYS A 262 27.95 -32.95 6.85
C LYS A 262 29.09 -32.75 7.87
N LYS A 263 30.10 -31.93 7.52
CA LYS A 263 31.24 -31.62 8.39
C LYS A 263 30.85 -30.80 9.63
N TYR A 264 29.77 -30.03 9.56
CA TYR A 264 29.32 -29.12 10.62
C TYR A 264 28.00 -29.55 11.26
N GLN A 265 27.49 -30.75 10.95
CA GLN A 265 26.26 -31.26 11.54
C GLN A 265 26.32 -31.37 13.06
N GLN A 266 27.49 -31.68 13.62
CA GLN A 266 27.71 -31.73 15.07
C GLN A 266 27.37 -30.42 15.80
N TYR A 267 27.36 -29.27 15.11
CA TYR A 267 27.00 -27.99 15.70
C TYR A 267 25.48 -27.74 15.68
N ASP A 268 24.71 -28.55 14.96
CA ASP A 268 23.24 -28.50 14.87
C ASP A 268 22.56 -29.64 15.66
N ASP A 269 23.36 -30.52 16.28
CA ASP A 269 22.90 -31.66 17.08
C ASP A 269 22.53 -31.23 18.51
N TYR A 270 21.50 -30.40 18.64
CA TYR A 270 20.88 -30.07 19.93
C TYR A 270 19.35 -30.10 19.81
N GLU A 271 18.68 -30.26 20.96
CA GLU A 271 17.23 -30.33 21.00
C GLU A 271 16.62 -28.95 20.68
N LYS A 272 15.93 -28.87 19.54
CA LYS A 272 15.10 -27.72 19.16
C LYS A 272 13.65 -27.96 19.57
N PRO A 273 12.91 -26.93 20.01
CA PRO A 273 11.48 -27.07 20.30
C PRO A 273 10.71 -27.44 19.01
N GLY A 274 10.07 -28.61 19.02
CA GLY A 274 9.28 -29.09 17.88
C GLY A 274 7.86 -28.53 17.83
N ALA A 275 7.30 -28.17 18.98
CA ALA A 275 5.97 -27.57 19.08
C ALA A 275 5.87 -26.64 20.29
N LEU A 276 4.96 -25.67 20.22
CA LEU A 276 4.62 -24.75 21.29
C LEU A 276 3.13 -24.85 21.62
N ALA A 277 2.81 -24.86 22.90
CA ALA A 277 1.45 -24.67 23.38
C ALA A 277 1.33 -23.23 23.89
N ILE A 278 0.47 -22.44 23.25
CA ILE A 278 0.29 -21.02 23.57
C ILE A 278 -1.07 -20.83 24.24
N ASN A 279 -1.03 -20.26 25.44
CA ASN A 279 -2.22 -19.81 26.16
C ASN A 279 -2.49 -18.35 25.82
N PHE A 280 -3.70 -18.06 25.37
CA PHE A 280 -4.14 -16.69 25.11
C PHE A 280 -4.84 -16.18 26.37
N HIS A 281 -4.13 -15.42 27.18
CA HIS A 281 -4.75 -14.72 28.30
C HIS A 281 -5.38 -13.41 27.81
N GLU A 282 -6.59 -13.11 28.30
CA GLU A 282 -7.22 -11.81 28.08
C GLU A 282 -6.38 -10.71 28.74
N VAL A 283 -6.16 -9.62 28.01
CA VAL A 283 -5.62 -8.35 28.49
C VAL A 283 -6.68 -7.28 28.27
#